data_AF-A0A9Q9YME9-F1
#
_entry.id   AF-A0A9Q9YME9-F1
#
_cell.length_a   1.000
_cell.length_b   1.000
_cell.length_c   1.000
_cell.angle_alpha   90.00
_cell.angle_beta   90.00
_cell.angle_gamma   90.00
#
_symmetry.space_group_name_H-M   'P 1'
#
loop_
_entity.id
_entity.type
_entity.pdbx_description
1 polymer ?
#
loop_
_entity_poly.entity_id
_entity_poly.type
_entity_poly.pdbx_seq_one_letter_code
_entity_poly.pdbx_strand_id
1 'polypeptide(L)'
;MGRCKKSPESIYINCYYTINEQGIDKPSSASPPATVTVLDSFPKPIISVSDDDDQLIISCEIPLSVRDDFNCSLYTEDDVLLYQRVSQWSQSGKNLCMFYVSRSELFTRSVNSRQLICVYSLKTEPEIRSPRSDTYTFRNTVTIRDLPQAKLRASASVILETDTVELSCENTEDLKMEKCYFNINGRESNSKHSSSCQLSLTGSQISVWSGGQSSSVRISCFYTVNLSQVQKPSAHSDPVTVTVNISTVTSAGKTLTTATKTTSTSTDETLTTATKTSVPHTVHTHSEGSRHYFCLDS
;
A
#
# COMPACT_ATOMS: atom_id res chain seq x y z
N MET A 1 40.34 20.71 -10.20
CA MET A 1 40.74 20.38 -11.59
C MET A 1 39.54 20.44 -12.51
N GLY A 2 39.73 20.66 -13.80
CA GLY A 2 38.65 20.52 -14.80
C GLY A 2 38.39 19.05 -15.15
N ARG A 3 37.16 18.72 -15.58
CA ARG A 3 36.85 17.42 -16.18
C ARG A 3 37.18 17.47 -17.67
N CYS A 4 38.22 16.75 -18.10
CA CYS A 4 38.37 16.42 -19.52
C CYS A 4 37.29 15.40 -19.87
N LYS A 5 36.23 15.83 -20.58
CA LYS A 5 35.53 14.93 -21.50
C LYS A 5 36.40 14.79 -22.74
N LYS A 6 36.55 13.60 -23.30
CA LYS A 6 37.00 13.52 -24.69
C LYS A 6 35.83 13.92 -25.59
N SER A 7 36.13 14.44 -26.76
CA SER A 7 35.14 14.44 -27.84
C SER A 7 34.93 12.98 -28.26
N PRO A 8 33.71 12.54 -28.62
CA PRO A 8 33.56 11.26 -29.31
C PRO A 8 34.45 11.24 -30.54
N GLU A 9 35.24 10.17 -30.67
CA GLU A 9 36.31 10.04 -31.66
C GLU A 9 35.80 9.12 -32.79
N SER A 10 35.69 9.66 -34.00
CA SER A 10 35.19 8.93 -35.17
C SER A 10 36.34 8.27 -35.92
N ILE A 11 36.40 6.94 -35.83
CA ILE A 11 37.36 6.10 -36.55
C ILE A 11 36.77 5.77 -37.92
N TYR A 12 37.51 6.08 -38.98
CA TYR A 12 37.14 5.73 -40.36
C TYR A 12 37.79 4.40 -40.74
N ILE A 13 36.97 3.40 -41.05
CA ILE A 13 37.40 2.07 -41.46
C ILE A 13 37.02 1.88 -42.93
N ASN A 14 38.01 1.60 -43.77
CA ASN A 14 37.79 1.17 -45.15
C ASN A 14 38.45 -0.19 -45.39
N CYS A 15 37.90 -0.95 -46.33
CA CYS A 15 38.39 -2.28 -46.70
C CYS A 15 38.86 -2.28 -48.16
N TYR A 16 39.91 -3.04 -48.45
CA TYR A 16 40.33 -3.41 -49.80
C TYR A 16 40.71 -4.89 -49.79
N TYR A 17 40.78 -5.50 -50.98
CA TYR A 17 41.26 -6.87 -51.15
C TYR A 17 42.45 -6.89 -52.11
N THR A 18 43.26 -7.94 -52.07
CA THR A 18 44.39 -8.14 -52.99
C THR A 18 44.15 -9.37 -53.86
N ILE A 19 44.43 -9.26 -55.17
CA ILE A 19 44.49 -10.40 -56.09
C ILE A 19 45.96 -10.63 -56.43
N ASN A 20 46.44 -11.88 -56.29
CA ASN A 20 47.76 -12.25 -56.79
C ASN A 20 47.68 -12.51 -58.30
N GLU A 21 48.35 -11.68 -59.09
CA GLU A 21 48.53 -11.92 -60.52
C GLU A 21 50.01 -12.18 -60.80
N GLN A 22 50.33 -13.39 -61.26
CA GLN A 22 51.68 -13.78 -61.67
C GLN A 22 52.76 -13.60 -60.58
N GLY A 23 52.38 -13.78 -59.30
CA GLY A 23 53.28 -13.60 -58.16
C GLY A 23 53.31 -12.17 -57.59
N ILE A 24 52.52 -11.24 -58.14
CA ILE A 24 52.42 -9.85 -57.67
C ILE A 24 51.03 -9.61 -57.09
N ASP A 25 50.95 -9.24 -55.81
CA ASP A 25 49.69 -8.87 -55.16
C ASP A 25 49.27 -7.44 -55.56
N LYS A 26 48.13 -7.34 -56.25
CA LYS A 26 47.53 -6.06 -56.67
C LYS A 26 46.33 -5.74 -55.76
N PRO A 27 46.34 -4.60 -55.03
CA PRO A 27 45.19 -4.18 -54.21
C PRO A 27 44.07 -3.60 -55.08
N SER A 28 42.83 -3.78 -54.62
CA SER A 28 41.65 -3.10 -55.13
C SER A 28 41.65 -1.62 -54.75
N SER A 29 40.75 -0.84 -55.35
CA SER A 29 40.29 0.41 -54.72
C SER A 29 39.74 0.11 -53.32
N ALA A 30 40.00 1.00 -52.35
CA ALA A 30 39.37 0.91 -51.04
C ALA A 30 37.87 1.22 -51.12
N SER A 31 37.10 0.65 -50.20
CA SER A 31 35.68 0.96 -50.01
C SER A 31 35.48 2.44 -49.62
N PRO A 32 34.26 2.99 -49.78
CA PRO A 32 33.82 4.12 -48.99
C PRO A 32 34.07 3.85 -47.49
N PRO A 33 34.43 4.86 -46.69
CA PRO A 33 34.75 4.67 -45.28
C PRO A 33 33.49 4.44 -44.45
N ALA A 34 33.44 3.31 -43.74
CA ALA A 34 32.51 3.12 -42.63
C ALA A 34 32.99 4.01 -41.46
N THR A 35 32.08 4.75 -40.84
CA THR A 35 32.39 5.62 -39.70
C THR A 35 31.96 4.95 -38.40
N VAL A 36 32.92 4.65 -37.52
CA VAL A 36 32.67 4.12 -36.17
C VAL A 36 32.92 5.25 -35.18
N THR A 37 31.85 5.78 -34.57
CA THR A 37 31.97 6.83 -33.55
C THR A 37 32.05 6.20 -32.17
N VAL A 38 33.19 6.36 -31.51
CA VAL A 38 33.37 5.95 -30.11
C VAL A 38 32.62 6.96 -29.21
N LEU A 39 31.56 6.51 -28.55
CA LEU A 39 30.82 7.33 -27.58
C LEU A 39 31.59 7.37 -26.25
N ASP A 40 32.16 8.53 -25.90
CA ASP A 40 32.87 8.79 -24.61
C ASP A 40 31.96 8.74 -23.35
N SER A 41 30.74 8.21 -23.50
CA SER A 41 29.80 8.01 -22.40
C SER A 41 28.82 6.88 -22.72
N PHE A 42 28.71 5.91 -21.81
CA PHE A 42 27.65 4.91 -21.83
C PHE A 42 26.25 5.56 -21.93
N PRO A 43 25.32 4.99 -22.72
CA PRO A 43 23.99 5.58 -22.88
C PRO A 43 23.10 5.38 -21.64
N LYS A 44 22.19 6.34 -21.50
CA LYS A 44 20.96 6.35 -20.68
C LYS A 44 20.32 4.99 -20.32
N PRO A 45 20.44 4.35 -19.12
CA PRO A 45 19.59 3.20 -18.84
C PRO A 45 18.12 3.62 -18.70
N ILE A 46 17.21 2.82 -19.26
CA ILE A 46 15.77 3.07 -19.25
C ILE A 46 15.18 2.30 -18.08
N ILE A 47 14.67 3.00 -17.07
CA ILE A 47 13.97 2.39 -15.94
C ILE A 47 12.48 2.21 -16.25
N SER A 48 11.93 1.09 -15.81
CA SER A 48 10.51 0.76 -15.85
C SER A 48 10.14 -0.04 -14.60
N VAL A 49 8.89 0.08 -14.15
CA VAL A 49 8.40 -0.66 -12.97
C VAL A 49 7.08 -1.32 -13.34
N SER A 50 6.99 -2.62 -13.10
CA SER A 50 5.74 -3.37 -13.07
C SER A 50 5.39 -3.63 -11.61
N ASP A 51 4.16 -3.33 -11.23
CA ASP A 51 3.63 -3.67 -9.91
C ASP A 51 2.86 -5.00 -10.05
N ASP A 52 3.37 -6.06 -9.44
CA ASP A 52 2.68 -7.34 -9.26
C ASP A 52 2.19 -7.44 -7.82
N ASP A 53 1.14 -8.22 -7.55
CA ASP A 53 0.31 -8.04 -6.36
C ASP A 53 1.09 -8.14 -5.03
N ASP A 54 2.13 -8.98 -4.98
CA ASP A 54 3.05 -9.13 -3.83
C ASP A 54 4.44 -8.47 -4.00
N GLN A 55 4.89 -8.16 -5.22
CA GLN A 55 6.29 -7.72 -5.47
C GLN A 55 6.41 -6.63 -6.56
N LEU A 56 7.26 -5.64 -6.30
CA LEU A 56 7.64 -4.64 -7.30
C LEU A 56 8.76 -5.21 -8.17
N ILE A 57 8.49 -5.27 -9.47
CA ILE A 57 9.43 -5.75 -10.48
C ILE A 57 9.97 -4.53 -11.24
N ILE A 58 11.15 -4.06 -10.84
CA ILE A 58 11.84 -2.94 -11.47
C ILE A 58 12.76 -3.50 -12.55
N SER A 59 12.53 -3.10 -13.80
CA SER A 59 13.36 -3.48 -14.96
C SER A 59 14.14 -2.26 -15.43
N CYS A 60 15.47 -2.40 -15.47
CA CYS A 60 16.38 -1.39 -16.00
C CYS A 60 17.05 -1.92 -17.27
N GLU A 61 16.57 -1.42 -18.41
CA GLU A 61 17.03 -1.79 -19.74
C GLU A 61 18.27 -0.97 -20.13
N ILE A 62 19.27 -1.65 -20.67
CA ILE A 62 20.53 -1.07 -21.13
C ILE A 62 20.42 -0.94 -22.67
N PRO A 63 20.37 0.29 -23.23
CA PRO A 63 20.26 0.48 -24.69
C PRO A 63 21.62 0.34 -25.38
N LEU A 64 22.27 -0.81 -25.18
CA LEU A 64 23.48 -1.24 -25.87
C LEU A 64 23.21 -2.57 -26.57
N SER A 65 23.49 -2.64 -27.86
CA SER A 65 23.35 -3.87 -28.67
C SER A 65 24.51 -4.85 -28.50
N VAL A 66 25.39 -4.64 -27.52
CA VAL A 66 26.61 -5.42 -27.29
C VAL A 66 26.36 -6.53 -26.26
N ARG A 67 26.94 -7.70 -26.50
CA ARG A 67 26.85 -8.88 -25.64
C ARG A 67 27.93 -8.86 -24.55
N ASP A 68 27.83 -7.89 -23.66
CA ASP A 68 28.65 -7.80 -22.44
C ASP A 68 27.85 -8.11 -21.18
N ASP A 69 28.56 -8.54 -20.13
CA ASP A 69 28.07 -8.59 -18.76
C ASP A 69 28.12 -7.19 -18.14
N PHE A 70 26.97 -6.67 -17.71
CA PHE A 70 26.86 -5.42 -16.97
C PHE A 70 26.46 -5.66 -15.51
N ASN A 71 26.95 -4.80 -14.61
CA ASN A 71 26.48 -4.74 -13.23
C ASN A 71 25.53 -3.54 -13.10
N CYS A 72 24.25 -3.77 -12.82
CA CYS A 72 23.30 -2.72 -12.50
C CYS A 72 23.19 -2.49 -10.99
N SER A 73 23.02 -1.23 -10.62
CA SER A 73 22.79 -0.75 -9.25
C SER A 73 21.53 0.11 -9.22
N LEU A 74 20.64 -0.18 -8.26
CA LEU A 74 19.39 0.53 -8.02
C LEU A 74 19.52 1.40 -6.76
N TYR A 75 19.25 2.69 -6.90
CA TYR A 75 19.37 3.72 -5.87
C TYR A 75 18.02 4.41 -5.58
N THR A 76 17.93 5.01 -4.40
CA THR A 76 16.90 6.00 -4.03
C THR A 76 17.29 7.41 -4.46
N GLU A 77 16.40 8.39 -4.22
CA GLU A 77 16.69 9.83 -4.27
C GLU A 77 17.89 10.26 -3.41
N ASP A 78 18.10 9.60 -2.27
CA ASP A 78 19.14 9.93 -1.27
C ASP A 78 20.50 9.26 -1.56
N ASP A 79 20.71 8.78 -2.79
CA ASP A 79 21.88 7.99 -3.24
C ASP A 79 22.13 6.69 -2.45
N VAL A 80 21.17 6.23 -1.63
CA VAL A 80 21.24 4.94 -0.93
C VAL A 80 21.08 3.80 -1.94
N LEU A 81 22.10 2.95 -2.05
CA LEU A 81 22.07 1.72 -2.82
C LEU A 81 21.11 0.72 -2.16
N LEU A 82 20.05 0.33 -2.87
CA LEU A 82 19.11 -0.69 -2.43
C LEU A 82 19.55 -2.09 -2.91
N TYR A 83 19.89 -2.21 -4.20
CA TYR A 83 20.17 -3.49 -4.83
C TYR A 83 21.27 -3.40 -5.89
N GLN A 84 22.01 -4.50 -6.03
CA GLN A 84 22.91 -4.75 -7.16
C GLN A 84 22.55 -6.09 -7.83
N ARG A 85 22.59 -6.13 -9.16
CA ARG A 85 22.28 -7.30 -10.00
C ARG A 85 23.15 -7.31 -11.26
N VAL A 86 23.40 -8.51 -11.80
CA VAL A 86 24.03 -8.68 -13.12
C VAL A 86 22.94 -8.59 -14.20
N SER A 87 23.27 -8.07 -15.38
CA SER A 87 22.38 -8.03 -16.54
C SER A 87 22.06 -9.43 -17.07
N GLN A 88 20.85 -9.59 -17.58
CA GLN A 88 20.37 -10.79 -18.26
C GLN A 88 19.80 -10.42 -19.64
N TRP A 89 19.96 -11.34 -20.59
CA TRP A 89 19.45 -11.16 -21.95
C TRP A 89 17.97 -11.55 -22.04
N SER A 90 17.12 -10.64 -22.50
CA SER A 90 15.69 -10.88 -22.67
C SER A 90 15.39 -11.74 -23.91
N GLN A 91 14.21 -12.38 -23.91
CA GLN A 91 13.68 -13.05 -25.10
C GLN A 91 13.47 -12.08 -26.28
N SER A 92 13.25 -10.79 -26.01
CA SER A 92 13.12 -9.72 -27.00
C SER A 92 14.46 -9.15 -27.50
N GLY A 93 15.59 -9.77 -27.14
CA GLY A 93 16.92 -9.39 -27.64
C GLY A 93 17.58 -8.22 -26.91
N LYS A 94 17.08 -7.84 -25.73
CA LYS A 94 17.53 -6.67 -24.96
C LYS A 94 18.35 -7.07 -23.75
N ASN A 95 19.38 -6.30 -23.41
CA ASN A 95 20.13 -6.47 -22.17
C ASN A 95 19.43 -5.68 -21.05
N LEU A 96 19.05 -6.33 -19.94
CA LEU A 96 18.32 -5.67 -18.84
C LEU A 96 18.63 -6.28 -17.48
N CYS A 97 18.36 -5.52 -16.41
CA CYS A 97 18.49 -5.96 -15.03
C CYS A 97 17.13 -5.94 -14.32
N MET A 98 16.77 -7.04 -13.67
CA MET A 98 15.52 -7.19 -12.91
C MET A 98 15.79 -7.11 -11.41
N PHE A 99 15.09 -6.21 -10.72
CA PHE A 99 15.09 -6.11 -9.27
C PHE A 99 13.69 -6.45 -8.74
N TYR A 100 13.65 -7.31 -7.73
CA TYR A 100 12.45 -7.70 -7.02
C TYR A 100 12.51 -7.01 -5.65
N VAL A 101 11.58 -6.10 -5.39
CA VAL A 101 11.63 -5.20 -4.23
C VAL A 101 10.31 -5.27 -3.45
N SER A 102 10.41 -5.36 -2.12
CA SER A 102 9.23 -5.41 -1.26
C SER A 102 8.71 -3.99 -1.00
N ARG A 103 7.39 -3.76 -1.09
CA ARG A 103 6.79 -2.45 -0.78
C ARG A 103 7.18 -1.93 0.62
N SER A 104 7.43 -2.82 1.58
CA SER A 104 7.89 -2.53 2.95
C SER A 104 9.33 -2.04 3.09
N GLU A 105 10.18 -2.19 2.07
CA GLU A 105 11.56 -1.67 2.07
C GLU A 105 11.60 -0.23 1.54
N LEU A 106 10.75 0.08 0.55
CA LEU A 106 10.61 1.42 0.00
C LEU A 106 9.84 2.35 0.94
N PHE A 107 8.75 1.84 1.53
CA PHE A 107 7.77 2.66 2.26
C PHE A 107 7.78 2.41 3.77
N THR A 108 7.64 3.51 4.50
CA THR A 108 7.47 3.51 5.96
C THR A 108 6.21 4.31 6.30
N ARG A 109 5.77 4.30 7.56
CA ARG A 109 4.58 5.08 8.00
C ARG A 109 4.66 6.59 7.68
N SER A 110 5.86 7.12 7.46
CA SER A 110 6.10 8.54 7.16
C SER A 110 6.50 8.79 5.71
N VAL A 111 6.57 7.75 4.86
CA VAL A 111 7.04 7.83 3.47
C VAL A 111 6.09 7.06 2.55
N ASN A 112 5.23 7.80 1.87
CA ASN A 112 4.22 7.28 0.94
C ASN A 112 4.66 7.28 -0.54
N SER A 113 5.86 7.78 -0.84
CA SER A 113 6.42 7.86 -2.19
C SER A 113 7.94 7.77 -2.15
N ARG A 114 8.54 7.20 -3.20
CA ARG A 114 9.98 6.99 -3.37
C ARG A 114 10.39 7.24 -4.80
N GLN A 115 11.63 7.67 -5.00
CA GLN A 115 12.21 7.98 -6.30
C GLN A 115 13.34 7.00 -6.59
N LEU A 116 13.18 6.23 -7.67
CA LEU A 116 14.04 5.11 -8.01
C LEU A 116 14.90 5.45 -9.22
N ILE A 117 16.19 5.14 -9.13
CA ILE A 117 17.20 5.49 -10.12
C ILE A 117 18.12 4.29 -10.39
N CYS A 118 18.32 3.96 -11.66
CA CYS A 118 19.27 2.93 -12.09
C CYS A 118 20.56 3.53 -12.68
N VAL A 119 21.66 2.82 -12.43
CA VAL A 119 22.99 3.03 -13.02
C VAL A 119 23.55 1.66 -13.36
N TYR A 120 24.35 1.53 -14.43
CA TYR A 120 25.12 0.32 -14.71
C TYR A 120 26.61 0.62 -14.91
N SER A 121 27.44 -0.41 -14.82
CA SER A 121 28.83 -0.43 -15.28
C SER A 121 29.06 -1.69 -16.12
N LEU A 122 30.13 -1.72 -16.92
CA LEU A 122 30.67 -3.00 -17.38
C LEU A 122 31.17 -3.82 -16.17
N LYS A 123 31.15 -5.15 -16.29
CA LYS A 123 31.76 -6.06 -15.31
C LYS A 123 33.30 -6.06 -15.36
N THR A 124 33.87 -5.70 -16.52
CA THR A 124 35.31 -5.48 -16.73
C THR A 124 35.79 -4.13 -16.20
N GLU A 125 34.94 -3.11 -16.21
CA GLU A 125 35.27 -1.72 -15.86
C GLU A 125 34.27 -1.15 -14.82
N PRO A 126 34.23 -1.68 -13.59
CA PRO A 126 33.20 -1.34 -12.59
C PRO A 126 33.24 0.13 -12.12
N GLU A 127 34.39 0.79 -12.24
CA GLU A 127 34.58 2.20 -11.92
C GLU A 127 33.91 3.14 -12.95
N ILE A 128 33.75 2.68 -14.20
CA ILE A 128 33.14 3.47 -15.27
C ILE A 128 31.64 3.22 -15.27
N ARG A 129 30.91 4.17 -14.69
CA ARG A 129 29.45 4.11 -14.51
C ARG A 129 28.70 4.88 -15.58
N SER A 130 27.53 4.37 -15.96
CA SER A 130 26.58 5.05 -16.82
C SER A 130 26.08 6.37 -16.20
N PRO A 131 25.52 7.29 -17.00
CA PRO A 131 24.59 8.29 -16.49
C PRO A 131 23.44 7.59 -15.75
N ARG A 132 22.84 8.30 -14.79
CA ARG A 132 21.63 7.87 -14.09
C ARG A 132 20.45 7.73 -15.07
N SER A 133 19.54 6.80 -14.80
CA SER A 133 18.26 6.68 -15.49
C SER A 133 17.41 7.96 -15.38
N ASP A 134 16.22 7.97 -15.97
CA ASP A 134 15.19 8.88 -15.47
C ASP A 134 14.73 8.43 -14.08
N THR A 135 14.23 9.37 -13.28
CA THR A 135 13.81 9.06 -11.91
C THR A 135 12.37 8.58 -11.92
N TYR A 136 12.15 7.32 -11.53
CA TYR A 136 10.80 6.77 -11.44
C TYR A 136 10.22 7.01 -10.05
N THR A 137 9.16 7.81 -9.94
CA THR A 137 8.49 8.05 -8.65
C THR A 137 7.41 6.98 -8.40
N PHE A 138 7.71 5.99 -7.58
CA PHE A 138 6.70 5.03 -7.12
C PHE A 138 5.96 5.57 -5.88
N ARG A 139 4.68 5.21 -5.74
CA ARG A 139 3.79 5.67 -4.66
C ARG A 139 3.09 4.49 -4.02
N ASN A 140 2.98 4.48 -2.69
CA ASN A 140 2.28 3.43 -1.96
C ASN A 140 0.77 3.60 -2.09
N THR A 141 0.12 2.78 -2.91
CA THR A 141 -1.34 2.79 -3.07
C THR A 141 -2.03 2.04 -1.92
N VAL A 142 -2.16 2.75 -0.78
CA VAL A 142 -3.12 2.53 0.32
C VAL A 142 -3.25 1.09 0.85
N THR A 143 -2.60 0.79 1.98
CA THR A 143 -2.63 -0.54 2.61
C THR A 143 -3.45 -0.56 3.90
N ILE A 144 -4.73 -0.98 3.81
CA ILE A 144 -5.68 -1.31 4.92
C ILE A 144 -5.90 -0.20 5.97
N ARG A 145 -4.87 0.19 6.72
CA ARG A 145 -4.86 1.31 7.68
C ARG A 145 -5.02 2.68 7.00
N ASP A 146 -4.67 2.76 5.72
CA ASP A 146 -4.71 4.00 4.95
C ASP A 146 -6.02 4.14 4.13
N LEU A 147 -6.95 3.18 4.20
CA LEU A 147 -8.26 3.31 3.54
C LEU A 147 -9.04 4.44 4.23
N PRO A 148 -9.53 5.46 3.50
CA PRO A 148 -10.25 6.56 4.11
C PRO A 148 -11.46 6.05 4.92
N GLN A 149 -11.68 6.66 6.09
CA GLN A 149 -12.76 6.27 6.98
C GLN A 149 -14.11 6.38 6.23
N ALA A 150 -14.94 5.34 6.32
CA ALA A 150 -16.26 5.38 5.71
C ALA A 150 -17.09 6.55 6.26
N LYS A 151 -17.93 7.16 5.44
CA LYS A 151 -18.78 8.29 5.81
C LYS A 151 -20.24 7.91 5.69
N LEU A 152 -20.92 7.75 6.82
CA LEU A 152 -22.34 7.40 6.84
C LEU A 152 -23.19 8.67 6.84
N ARG A 153 -24.17 8.73 5.93
CA ARG A 153 -25.27 9.70 5.97
C ARG A 153 -26.60 9.00 6.18
N ALA A 154 -27.54 9.73 6.76
CA ALA A 154 -28.95 9.39 6.82
C ALA A 154 -29.78 10.53 6.21
N SER A 155 -30.88 10.21 5.53
CA SER A 155 -31.83 11.23 5.02
C SER A 155 -32.54 11.98 6.16
N ALA A 156 -32.71 11.35 7.31
CA ALA A 156 -33.28 11.93 8.53
C ALA A 156 -32.73 11.22 9.79
N SER A 157 -32.62 11.97 10.90
CA SER A 157 -32.26 11.41 12.23
C SER A 157 -33.47 11.23 13.16
N VAL A 158 -34.63 11.78 12.79
CA VAL A 158 -35.92 11.60 13.48
C VAL A 158 -36.99 11.35 12.42
N ILE A 159 -37.76 10.27 12.59
CA ILE A 159 -38.79 9.82 11.65
C ILE A 159 -40.04 9.31 12.40
N LEU A 160 -41.17 9.11 11.72
CA LEU A 160 -42.32 8.38 12.28
C LEU A 160 -42.21 6.87 11.99
N GLU A 161 -43.06 6.06 12.62
CA GLU A 161 -43.07 4.59 12.43
C GLU A 161 -43.43 4.18 10.99
N THR A 162 -44.21 5.01 10.29
CA THR A 162 -44.62 4.87 8.88
C THR A 162 -43.54 5.22 7.87
N ASP A 163 -42.49 5.91 8.30
CA ASP A 163 -41.54 6.57 7.40
C ASP A 163 -40.34 5.66 7.10
N THR A 164 -39.60 6.00 6.04
CA THR A 164 -38.36 5.34 5.66
C THR A 164 -37.18 6.30 5.77
N VAL A 165 -36.10 5.88 6.42
CA VAL A 165 -34.80 6.53 6.35
C VAL A 165 -33.94 5.85 5.29
N GLU A 166 -33.27 6.64 4.46
CA GLU A 166 -32.27 6.18 3.50
C GLU A 166 -30.88 6.42 4.08
N LEU A 167 -30.05 5.38 4.07
CA LEU A 167 -28.65 5.44 4.52
C LEU A 167 -27.70 5.33 3.34
N SER A 168 -26.70 6.21 3.29
CA SER A 168 -25.64 6.22 2.28
C SER A 168 -24.28 6.00 2.96
N CYS A 169 -23.55 4.96 2.57
CA CYS A 169 -22.18 4.71 3.03
C CYS A 169 -21.21 5.17 1.93
N GLU A 170 -20.55 6.30 2.16
CA GLU A 170 -19.63 6.96 1.23
C GLU A 170 -18.16 6.72 1.62
N ASN A 171 -17.25 7.00 0.70
CA ASN A 171 -15.85 7.29 1.02
C ASN A 171 -15.49 8.70 0.55
N THR A 172 -14.29 9.18 0.84
CA THR A 172 -13.88 10.58 0.56
C THR A 172 -12.93 10.72 -0.64
N GLU A 173 -12.68 9.65 -1.39
CA GLU A 173 -11.65 9.58 -2.45
C GLU A 173 -12.15 8.85 -3.72
N ASP A 174 -13.48 8.73 -3.88
CA ASP A 174 -14.18 8.06 -5.00
C ASP A 174 -13.67 6.64 -5.34
N LEU A 175 -13.09 5.94 -4.36
CA LEU A 175 -12.60 4.57 -4.53
C LEU A 175 -13.75 3.63 -4.88
N LYS A 176 -13.55 2.77 -5.89
CA LYS A 176 -14.55 1.77 -6.30
C LYS A 176 -14.80 0.74 -5.17
N MET A 177 -15.85 0.97 -4.41
CA MET A 177 -16.32 0.04 -3.37
C MET A 177 -16.86 -1.25 -4.00
N GLU A 178 -16.55 -2.40 -3.40
CA GLU A 178 -17.07 -3.71 -3.82
C GLU A 178 -18.35 -4.05 -3.05
N LYS A 179 -18.35 -3.76 -1.74
CA LYS A 179 -19.48 -4.07 -0.84
C LYS A 179 -19.44 -3.21 0.41
N CYS A 180 -20.57 -2.67 0.84
CA CYS A 180 -20.71 -2.00 2.13
C CYS A 180 -21.46 -2.86 3.14
N TYR A 181 -21.14 -2.63 4.41
CA TYR A 181 -21.64 -3.32 5.59
C TYR A 181 -22.12 -2.28 6.61
N PHE A 182 -23.32 -2.45 7.15
CA PHE A 182 -23.98 -1.55 8.10
C PHE A 182 -24.20 -2.29 9.42
N ASN A 183 -23.55 -1.83 10.49
CA ASN A 183 -23.64 -2.41 11.83
C ASN A 183 -24.67 -1.64 12.67
N ILE A 184 -25.75 -2.33 13.08
CA ILE A 184 -26.88 -1.74 13.81
C ILE A 184 -26.77 -2.09 15.30
N ASN A 185 -26.81 -1.07 16.17
CA ASN A 185 -26.65 -1.18 17.62
C ASN A 185 -25.37 -1.93 18.06
N GLY A 186 -24.33 -1.92 17.23
CA GLY A 186 -23.04 -2.57 17.51
C GLY A 186 -23.09 -4.11 17.58
N ARG A 187 -24.18 -4.75 17.15
CA ARG A 187 -24.31 -6.22 17.13
C ARG A 187 -24.10 -6.76 15.73
N GLU A 188 -23.12 -7.64 15.55
CA GLU A 188 -22.82 -8.30 14.27
C GLU A 188 -24.02 -9.09 13.72
N SER A 189 -24.84 -9.68 14.61
CA SER A 189 -26.10 -10.37 14.28
C SER A 189 -27.10 -9.49 13.53
N ASN A 190 -27.01 -8.17 13.67
CA ASN A 190 -27.91 -7.21 13.08
C ASN A 190 -27.28 -6.51 11.86
N SER A 191 -26.11 -6.97 11.41
CA SER A 191 -25.42 -6.39 10.26
C SER A 191 -26.21 -6.60 8.97
N LYS A 192 -26.23 -5.57 8.13
CA LYS A 192 -26.77 -5.61 6.75
C LYS A 192 -25.65 -5.31 5.77
N HIS A 193 -25.78 -5.78 4.54
CA HIS A 193 -24.79 -5.50 3.49
C HIS A 193 -25.44 -5.11 2.17
N SER A 194 -24.78 -4.27 1.39
CA SER A 194 -25.28 -3.70 0.14
C SER A 194 -24.14 -3.48 -0.85
N SER A 195 -24.34 -3.84 -2.12
CA SER A 195 -23.39 -3.58 -3.21
C SER A 195 -23.54 -2.18 -3.80
N SER A 196 -24.71 -1.53 -3.65
CA SER A 196 -24.90 -0.12 -3.99
C SER A 196 -24.44 0.86 -2.89
N CYS A 197 -23.99 0.32 -1.76
CA CYS A 197 -23.65 1.08 -0.54
C CYS A 197 -24.79 1.95 0.01
N GLN A 198 -26.03 1.63 -0.36
CA GLN A 198 -27.26 2.24 0.17
C GLN A 198 -28.08 1.22 0.97
N LEU A 199 -28.81 1.69 1.99
CA LEU A 199 -29.70 0.86 2.82
C LEU A 199 -30.92 1.67 3.29
N SER A 200 -32.11 1.25 2.87
CA SER A 200 -33.41 1.78 3.29
C SER A 200 -33.92 1.05 4.54
N LEU A 201 -34.40 1.79 5.55
CA LEU A 201 -34.96 1.23 6.79
C LEU A 201 -36.28 1.92 7.17
N THR A 202 -37.31 1.16 7.54
CA THR A 202 -38.57 1.74 8.03
C THR A 202 -38.53 2.05 9.53
N GLY A 203 -39.32 3.01 9.99
CA GLY A 203 -39.49 3.30 11.42
C GLY A 203 -39.93 2.06 12.20
N SER A 204 -40.85 1.26 11.67
CA SER A 204 -41.25 -0.03 12.26
C SER A 204 -40.11 -1.04 12.44
N GLN A 205 -39.15 -1.12 11.51
CA GLN A 205 -37.95 -1.97 11.67
C GLN A 205 -37.03 -1.43 12.78
N ILE A 206 -36.85 -0.11 12.83
CA ILE A 206 -36.03 0.56 13.85
C ILE A 206 -36.62 0.38 15.25
N SER A 207 -37.95 0.51 15.39
CA SER A 207 -38.67 0.22 16.64
C SER A 207 -38.37 -1.19 17.16
N VAL A 208 -38.41 -2.21 16.29
CA VAL A 208 -38.09 -3.60 16.67
C VAL A 208 -36.64 -3.77 17.15
N TRP A 209 -35.66 -3.15 16.49
CA TRP A 209 -34.24 -3.26 16.88
C TRP A 209 -33.84 -2.41 18.08
N SER A 210 -34.68 -1.46 18.49
CA SER A 210 -34.45 -0.57 19.64
C SER A 210 -34.64 -1.25 21.01
N GLY A 211 -35.36 -2.37 21.06
CA GLY A 211 -35.74 -3.02 22.33
C GLY A 211 -36.85 -2.32 23.12
N GLY A 212 -37.47 -1.27 22.57
CA GLY A 212 -38.76 -0.73 23.05
C GLY A 212 -38.73 0.27 24.21
N GLN A 213 -37.56 0.66 24.72
CA GLN A 213 -37.44 1.68 25.80
C GLN A 213 -37.02 3.07 25.30
N SER A 214 -36.43 3.15 24.11
CA SER A 214 -36.17 4.40 23.38
C SER A 214 -36.01 3.99 21.93
N SER A 215 -36.88 4.46 21.03
CA SER A 215 -36.98 3.95 19.65
C SER A 215 -35.85 4.44 18.73
N SER A 216 -34.64 4.49 19.26
CA SER A 216 -33.42 4.97 18.63
C SER A 216 -32.45 3.82 18.35
N VAL A 217 -31.85 3.81 17.16
CA VAL A 217 -30.76 2.90 16.81
C VAL A 217 -29.49 3.67 16.46
N ARG A 218 -28.34 3.17 16.88
CA ARG A 218 -27.01 3.68 16.53
C ARG A 218 -26.44 2.82 15.41
N ILE A 219 -26.19 3.42 14.24
CA ILE A 219 -25.74 2.73 13.03
C ILE A 219 -24.38 3.29 12.62
N SER A 220 -23.44 2.41 12.24
CA SER A 220 -22.16 2.77 11.62
C SER A 220 -21.89 1.85 10.43
N CYS A 221 -21.23 2.32 9.39
CA CYS A 221 -20.92 1.49 8.21
C CYS A 221 -19.41 1.29 8.00
N PHE A 222 -19.03 0.34 7.15
CA PHE A 222 -17.72 0.24 6.53
C PHE A 222 -17.87 -0.33 5.11
N TYR A 223 -16.90 -0.06 4.24
CA TYR A 223 -16.85 -0.62 2.90
C TYR A 223 -15.66 -1.59 2.76
N THR A 224 -15.78 -2.56 1.86
CA THR A 224 -14.65 -3.34 1.37
C THR A 224 -14.29 -2.90 -0.05
N VAL A 225 -13.00 -2.94 -0.34
CA VAL A 225 -12.45 -2.85 -1.70
C VAL A 225 -11.74 -4.16 -2.03
N ASN A 226 -11.79 -4.56 -3.30
CA ASN A 226 -10.99 -5.68 -3.79
C ASN A 226 -9.60 -5.15 -4.18
N LEU A 227 -8.57 -5.55 -3.42
CA LEU A 227 -7.20 -5.13 -3.59
C LEU A 227 -6.31 -6.37 -3.57
N SER A 228 -5.67 -6.68 -4.69
CA SER A 228 -4.83 -7.89 -4.84
C SER A 228 -5.60 -9.19 -4.61
N GLN A 229 -6.78 -9.29 -5.22
CA GLN A 229 -7.79 -10.36 -5.07
C GLN A 229 -8.31 -10.60 -3.64
N VAL A 230 -7.87 -9.80 -2.66
CA VAL A 230 -8.32 -9.86 -1.26
C VAL A 230 -9.27 -8.72 -0.98
N GLN A 231 -10.44 -9.02 -0.38
CA GLN A 231 -11.33 -7.99 0.16
C GLN A 231 -10.69 -7.35 1.40
N LYS A 232 -10.37 -6.06 1.32
CA LYS A 232 -9.76 -5.28 2.41
C LYS A 232 -10.80 -4.27 2.94
N PRO A 233 -11.15 -4.29 4.24
CA PRO A 233 -12.15 -3.39 4.83
C PRO A 233 -11.55 -2.03 5.21
N SER A 234 -12.36 -0.98 5.10
CA SER A 234 -12.08 0.36 5.63
C SER A 234 -12.25 0.42 7.15
N ALA A 235 -11.80 1.52 7.76
CA ALA A 235 -12.23 1.87 9.11
C ALA A 235 -13.76 2.16 9.14
N HIS A 236 -14.40 1.87 10.28
CA HIS A 236 -15.82 2.16 10.51
C HIS A 236 -16.09 3.67 10.48
N SER A 237 -17.25 4.04 9.95
CA SER A 237 -17.75 5.41 9.99
C SER A 237 -17.99 5.88 11.42
N ASP A 238 -17.97 7.20 11.58
CA ASP A 238 -18.70 7.83 12.67
C ASP A 238 -20.16 7.37 12.65
N PRO A 239 -20.78 7.16 13.82
CA PRO A 239 -22.13 6.63 13.92
C PRO A 239 -23.18 7.71 13.63
N VAL A 240 -24.28 7.32 13.01
CA VAL A 240 -25.54 8.08 13.03
C VAL A 240 -26.50 7.46 14.02
N THR A 241 -27.33 8.29 14.65
CA THR A 241 -28.49 7.82 15.44
C THR A 241 -29.77 8.22 14.71
N VAL A 242 -30.66 7.25 14.51
CA VAL A 242 -32.01 7.48 13.96
C VAL A 242 -33.04 7.12 15.03
N THR A 243 -33.98 8.01 15.28
CA THR A 243 -35.01 7.88 16.32
C THR A 243 -36.41 7.89 15.72
N VAL A 244 -37.28 6.97 16.17
CA VAL A 244 -38.67 6.89 15.74
C VAL A 244 -39.57 7.58 16.77
N ASN A 245 -40.22 8.67 16.36
CA ASN A 245 -41.27 9.30 17.14
C ASN A 245 -42.54 8.45 17.03
N ILE A 246 -42.87 7.74 18.10
CA ILE A 246 -44.17 7.07 18.24
C ILE A 246 -45.22 8.14 18.48
N SER A 247 -45.94 8.51 17.42
CA SER A 247 -47.13 9.37 17.50
C SER A 247 -48.21 8.67 18.32
N THR A 248 -48.28 8.96 19.62
CA THR A 248 -49.32 8.45 20.51
C THR A 248 -50.69 8.96 20.07
N VAL A 249 -51.42 8.15 19.29
CA VAL A 249 -52.83 8.39 18.97
C VAL A 249 -53.57 8.51 20.30
N THR A 250 -53.98 9.73 20.64
CA THR A 250 -54.52 10.05 21.97
C THR A 250 -55.97 9.57 22.05
N SER A 251 -56.12 8.26 22.29
CA SER A 251 -57.41 7.63 22.57
C SER A 251 -57.91 8.13 23.93
N ALA A 252 -58.88 9.04 23.88
CA ALA A 252 -59.35 9.75 25.06
C ALA A 252 -60.12 8.83 26.02
N GLY A 253 -59.46 8.44 27.11
CA GLY A 253 -60.07 8.15 28.41
C GLY A 253 -61.13 7.05 28.47
N LYS A 254 -60.74 5.86 28.95
CA LYS A 254 -61.63 5.03 29.76
C LYS A 254 -60.87 4.34 30.89
N THR A 255 -60.72 5.08 31.98
CA THR A 255 -60.26 4.56 33.28
C THR A 255 -61.24 3.49 33.77
N LEU A 256 -60.73 2.32 34.14
CA LEU A 256 -61.45 1.41 35.03
C LEU A 256 -60.48 0.85 36.07
N THR A 257 -60.81 1.06 37.35
CA THR A 257 -59.96 0.75 38.49
C THR A 257 -60.45 -0.51 39.19
N THR A 258 -59.55 -1.47 39.46
CA THR A 258 -59.79 -2.56 40.42
C THR A 258 -58.47 -2.90 41.14
N ALA A 259 -58.54 -3.29 42.41
CA ALA A 259 -57.36 -3.43 43.30
C ALA A 259 -57.41 -4.69 44.18
N THR A 260 -56.30 -4.98 44.89
CA THR A 260 -56.09 -6.11 45.85
C THR A 260 -56.12 -7.53 45.24
N LYS A 261 -55.55 -8.60 45.84
CA LYS A 261 -55.02 -8.89 47.21
C LYS A 261 -53.91 -9.98 47.08
N THR A 262 -52.64 -9.81 47.48
CA THR A 262 -52.02 -9.96 48.84
C THR A 262 -51.38 -11.35 49.13
N THR A 263 -50.22 -11.35 49.83
CA THR A 263 -49.45 -12.50 50.41
C THR A 263 -48.82 -13.50 49.42
N SER A 264 -47.72 -14.21 49.74
CA SER A 264 -46.89 -14.33 50.97
C SER A 264 -45.40 -14.53 50.60
N THR A 265 -44.41 -13.91 51.25
CA THR A 265 -43.78 -14.26 52.56
C THR A 265 -42.97 -15.56 52.58
N SER A 266 -41.62 -15.48 52.62
CA SER A 266 -40.77 -16.07 53.69
C SER A 266 -39.24 -15.92 53.42
N THR A 267 -38.51 -15.52 54.48
CA THR A 267 -37.16 -15.93 54.97
C THR A 267 -36.08 -16.56 54.07
N ASP A 268 -34.77 -16.47 54.34
CA ASP A 268 -33.90 -15.57 55.16
C ASP A 268 -32.40 -16.02 54.94
N GLU A 269 -31.48 -15.53 55.79
CA GLU A 269 -30.15 -16.06 56.16
C GLU A 269 -28.92 -15.80 55.25
N THR A 270 -28.23 -14.69 55.59
CA THR A 270 -26.81 -14.63 56.04
C THR A 270 -25.66 -15.24 55.20
N LEU A 271 -24.69 -14.42 54.77
CA LEU A 271 -23.35 -14.21 55.43
C LEU A 271 -22.32 -15.31 55.03
N THR A 272 -21.06 -15.07 54.66
CA THR A 272 -20.06 -14.29 55.41
C THR A 272 -18.83 -13.87 54.59
N THR A 273 -18.51 -12.59 54.68
CA THR A 273 -17.19 -11.93 54.80
C THR A 273 -15.91 -12.80 54.92
N ALA A 274 -14.85 -12.48 54.17
CA ALA A 274 -13.48 -12.29 54.72
C ALA A 274 -12.42 -11.88 53.68
N THR A 275 -11.88 -10.68 53.86
CA THR A 275 -10.62 -10.17 53.30
C THR A 275 -9.38 -10.93 53.79
N LYS A 276 -8.27 -10.85 53.04
CA LYS A 276 -6.99 -10.38 53.62
C LYS A 276 -5.99 -9.84 52.60
N THR A 277 -5.09 -9.00 53.08
CA THR A 277 -4.12 -8.19 52.33
C THR A 277 -2.71 -8.45 52.84
N SER A 278 -1.70 -8.52 51.95
CA SER A 278 -0.30 -8.23 52.30
C SER A 278 0.63 -8.09 51.08
N VAL A 279 1.35 -6.97 51.06
CA VAL A 279 2.61 -6.67 50.32
C VAL A 279 3.73 -6.57 51.41
N PRO A 280 5.00 -6.12 51.22
CA PRO A 280 5.81 -5.81 50.01
C PRO A 280 7.31 -6.29 50.09
N HIS A 281 8.16 -5.79 49.17
CA HIS A 281 9.65 -5.65 49.25
C HIS A 281 10.53 -6.93 49.12
N THR A 282 11.83 -6.89 48.73
CA THR A 282 12.80 -5.77 48.52
C THR A 282 13.78 -6.01 47.34
N VAL A 283 14.62 -5.00 47.05
CA VAL A 283 15.66 -4.87 45.98
C VAL A 283 17.01 -5.51 46.34
N HIS A 284 17.86 -5.87 45.36
CA HIS A 284 19.33 -5.63 45.37
C HIS A 284 20.00 -5.68 43.97
N THR A 285 21.33 -5.50 43.89
CA THR A 285 22.06 -4.84 42.76
C THR A 285 23.47 -5.43 42.47
N HIS A 286 24.19 -4.86 41.46
CA HIS A 286 25.63 -5.07 41.06
C HIS A 286 26.00 -6.27 40.15
N SER A 287 27.12 -6.31 39.40
CA SER A 287 27.86 -5.31 38.57
C SER A 287 29.02 -5.99 37.75
N GLU A 288 29.81 -5.22 36.97
CA GLU A 288 31.06 -5.59 36.23
C GLU A 288 30.92 -6.42 34.91
N GLY A 289 31.79 -6.30 33.88
CA GLY A 289 32.79 -5.26 33.57
C GLY A 289 33.89 -5.64 32.52
N SER A 290 34.24 -4.73 31.59
CA SER A 290 35.47 -4.73 30.70
C SER A 290 35.61 -5.85 29.61
N ARG A 291 36.37 -5.72 28.49
CA ARG A 291 37.19 -4.65 27.84
C ARG A 291 37.50 -4.97 26.35
N HIS A 292 37.75 -3.93 25.52
CA HIS A 292 38.72 -3.74 24.38
C HIS A 292 39.21 -4.92 23.49
N TYR A 293 39.62 -4.77 22.21
CA TYR A 293 39.90 -3.64 21.28
C TYR A 293 39.81 -4.18 19.80
N PHE A 294 40.27 -3.63 18.66
CA PHE A 294 41.12 -2.48 18.25
C PHE A 294 40.79 -2.04 16.78
N CYS A 295 41.65 -1.30 16.07
CA CYS A 295 41.55 -0.91 14.65
C CYS A 295 42.85 -1.22 13.86
N LEU A 296 42.80 -1.21 12.52
CA LEU A 296 43.97 -1.06 11.63
C LEU A 296 43.60 -0.26 10.36
N ASP A 297 44.45 0.70 9.99
CA ASP A 297 44.46 1.40 8.69
C ASP A 297 45.48 0.78 7.74
N SER A 298 45.28 0.90 6.42
CA SER A 298 46.28 0.83 5.35
C SER A 298 45.74 1.43 4.05
#